data_AF-A0A7C4GGQ2-F1
#
_entry.id   AF-A0A7C4GGQ2-F1
#
_cell.length_a   1.000
_cell.length_b   1.000
_cell.length_c   1.000
_cell.angle_alpha   90.00
_cell.angle_beta   90.00
_cell.angle_gamma   90.00
#
_symmetry.space_group_name_H-M   'P 1'
#
loop_
_entity.id
_entity.type
_entity.pdbx_description
1 polymer ?
#
loop_
_entity_poly.entity_id
_entity_poly.type
_entity_poly.pdbx_seq_one_letter_code
_entity_poly.pdbx_strand_id
1 'polypeptide(L)'
;MILSLREVPLRSEEEVGSKAWNLAKVLSEGLKVPETFLIPSTEISKMLMEGLRHEIFKLSRSLISEDWKDLFEMERELKSSLSSVQIPEELIEEIMRAIGGRIRDLAIVRPSPFFQGISEGDLKGRMSVWYFKPERKGILRAIQKVLSESFNLRTLARIYDLGSYPEDLSLALMIQEAIVPRSSGVAVCCPA
;
A
#
# COMPACT_ATOMS: atom_id res chain seq x y z
N MET A 1 6.32 14.22 5.78
CA MET A 1 5.53 12.99 5.96
C MET A 1 5.61 12.07 4.75
N ILE A 2 6.02 12.56 3.57
CA ILE A 2 6.22 11.71 2.39
C ILE A 2 7.70 11.66 1.98
N LEU A 3 8.04 10.68 1.17
CA LEU A 3 9.38 10.47 0.63
C LEU A 3 9.34 10.48 -0.90
N SER A 4 10.35 11.06 -1.53
CA SER A 4 10.64 10.79 -2.95
C SER A 4 11.17 9.36 -3.11
N LEU A 5 10.90 8.73 -4.26
CA LEU A 5 11.51 7.45 -4.60
C LEU A 5 13.05 7.49 -4.53
N ARG A 6 13.67 8.66 -4.76
CA ARG A 6 15.13 8.86 -4.65
C ARG A 6 15.66 8.80 -3.23
N GLU A 7 14.81 9.03 -2.24
CA GLU A 7 15.18 8.99 -0.82
C GLU A 7 15.01 7.59 -0.22
N VAL A 8 14.32 6.69 -0.92
CA VAL A 8 14.06 5.31 -0.46
C VAL A 8 15.34 4.57 -0.07
N PRO A 9 16.47 4.62 -0.81
CA PRO A 9 17.70 3.93 -0.40
C PRO A 9 18.29 4.40 0.94
N LEU A 10 17.85 5.55 1.46
CA LEU A 10 18.28 6.10 2.75
C LEU A 10 17.36 5.67 3.91
N ARG A 11 16.43 4.75 3.66
CA ARG A 11 15.43 4.24 4.61
C ARG A 11 15.57 2.74 4.77
N SER A 12 14.82 2.14 5.69
CA SER A 12 14.72 0.67 5.77
C SER A 12 13.69 0.14 4.78
N GLU A 13 13.86 -1.11 4.34
CA GLU A 13 12.85 -1.79 3.50
C GLU A 13 11.50 -1.91 4.23
N GLU A 14 11.52 -2.08 5.55
CA GLU A 14 10.33 -2.08 6.40
C GLU A 14 9.55 -0.76 6.35
N GLU A 15 10.26 0.37 6.31
CA GLU A 15 9.64 1.69 6.29
C GLU A 15 8.95 1.99 4.95
N VAL A 16 9.53 1.52 3.84
CA VAL A 16 9.06 1.86 2.48
C VAL A 16 8.31 0.72 1.78
N GLY A 17 8.36 -0.48 2.35
CA GLY A 17 7.86 -1.71 1.75
C GLY A 17 8.71 -2.25 0.60
N SER A 18 8.60 -3.55 0.35
CA SER A 18 9.46 -4.26 -0.63
C SER A 18 9.29 -3.76 -2.07
N LYS A 19 8.08 -3.37 -2.49
CA LYS A 19 7.86 -2.90 -3.87
C LYS A 19 8.56 -1.58 -4.14
N ALA A 20 8.44 -0.64 -3.22
CA ALA A 20 9.06 0.67 -3.39
C ALA A 20 10.58 0.58 -3.23
N TRP A 21 11.05 -0.28 -2.33
CA TRP A 21 12.47 -0.61 -2.19
C TRP A 21 13.07 -1.15 -3.50
N ASN A 22 12.42 -2.13 -4.12
CA ASN A 22 12.87 -2.68 -5.40
C ASN A 22 12.76 -1.68 -6.54
N LEU A 23 11.71 -0.86 -6.57
CA LEU A 23 11.56 0.20 -7.57
C LEU A 23 12.66 1.26 -7.46
N ALA A 24 13.11 1.59 -6.25
CA ALA A 24 14.21 2.52 -6.02
C ALA A 24 15.54 1.96 -6.54
N LYS A 25 15.77 0.64 -6.43
CA LYS A 25 16.94 -0.02 -7.04
C LYS A 25 16.89 0.08 -8.57
N VAL A 26 15.72 -0.13 -9.18
CA VAL A 26 15.55 0.05 -10.63
C VAL A 26 15.88 1.49 -11.05
N LEU A 27 15.44 2.47 -10.27
CA LEU A 27 15.79 3.88 -10.52
C LEU A 27 17.30 4.15 -10.35
N SER A 28 17.97 3.54 -9.36
CA SER A 28 19.42 3.72 -9.15
C SER A 28 20.27 3.12 -10.27
N GLU A 29 19.77 2.07 -10.95
CA GLU A 29 20.37 1.51 -12.17
C GLU A 29 20.16 2.40 -13.41
N GLY A 30 19.58 3.60 -13.26
CA GLY A 30 19.40 4.57 -14.35
C GLY A 30 18.24 4.24 -15.29
N LEU A 31 17.41 3.25 -14.96
CA LEU A 31 16.22 2.93 -15.73
C LEU A 31 15.12 3.97 -15.48
N LYS A 32 14.30 4.20 -16.51
CA LYS A 32 13.18 5.13 -16.42
C LYS A 32 12.08 4.52 -15.55
N VAL A 33 11.78 5.20 -14.45
CA VAL A 33 10.67 4.89 -13.56
C VAL A 33 9.72 6.10 -13.55
N PRO A 34 8.39 5.90 -13.59
CA PRO A 34 7.44 6.99 -13.46
C PRO A 34 7.62 7.77 -12.16
N GLU A 35 7.28 9.06 -12.15
CA GLU A 35 7.38 9.88 -10.93
C GLU A 35 6.62 9.22 -9.78
N THR A 36 7.30 9.02 -8.65
CA THR A 36 6.80 8.22 -7.54
C THR A 36 7.16 8.86 -6.20
N PHE A 37 6.15 8.97 -5.34
CA PHE A 37 6.24 9.40 -3.95
C PHE A 37 5.74 8.28 -3.04
N LEU A 38 6.13 8.31 -1.78
CA LEU A 38 5.75 7.32 -0.80
C LEU A 38 5.18 7.97 0.45
N ILE A 39 4.13 7.36 0.99
CA ILE A 39 3.74 7.49 2.38
C ILE A 39 4.39 6.32 3.12
N PRO A 40 5.38 6.56 3.99
CA PRO A 40 6.08 5.49 4.70
C PRO A 40 5.13 4.76 5.66
N SER A 41 5.48 3.52 5.99
CA SER A 41 4.67 2.63 6.81
C SER A 41 4.41 3.18 8.22
N THR A 42 5.31 4.01 8.74
CA THR A 42 5.15 4.72 10.01
C THR A 42 3.96 5.67 10.00
N GLU A 43 3.73 6.40 8.90
CA GLU A 43 2.58 7.31 8.77
C GLU A 43 1.27 6.55 8.54
N ILE A 44 1.30 5.47 7.76
CA ILE A 44 0.14 4.58 7.60
C ILE A 44 -0.24 3.95 8.94
N SER A 45 0.75 3.45 9.67
CA SER A 45 0.56 2.81 10.97
C SER A 45 -0.07 3.78 11.97
N LYS A 46 0.38 5.04 12.04
CA LYS A 46 -0.27 6.07 12.86
C LYS A 46 -1.76 6.22 12.54
N MET A 47 -2.12 6.34 11.25
CA MET A 47 -3.52 6.47 10.83
C MET A 47 -4.38 5.25 11.17
N LEU A 48 -3.80 4.03 11.13
CA LEU A 48 -4.51 2.80 11.45
C LEU A 48 -4.58 2.53 12.96
N MET A 49 -3.57 2.95 13.71
CA MET A 49 -3.50 2.77 15.17
C MET A 49 -4.52 3.63 15.91
N GLU A 50 -4.93 4.77 15.36
CA GLU A 50 -5.90 5.72 15.94
C GLU A 50 -7.37 5.25 15.89
N GLY A 51 -7.63 3.94 15.79
CA GLY A 51 -8.98 3.38 15.96
C GLY A 51 -9.23 2.01 15.35
N LEU A 52 -8.42 1.58 14.39
CA LEU A 52 -8.71 0.40 13.56
C LEU A 52 -7.87 -0.83 13.95
N ARG A 53 -6.83 -0.65 14.77
CA ARG A 53 -5.96 -1.74 15.21
C ARG A 53 -6.73 -2.89 15.86
N HIS A 54 -7.72 -2.58 16.70
CA HIS A 54 -8.51 -3.61 17.37
C HIS A 54 -9.38 -4.41 16.40
N GLU A 55 -10.01 -3.74 15.42
CA GLU A 55 -10.82 -4.39 14.39
C GLU A 55 -9.99 -5.31 13.49
N ILE A 56 -8.82 -4.82 13.03
CA ILE A 56 -7.86 -5.61 12.25
C ILE A 56 -7.43 -6.84 13.05
N PHE A 57 -7.08 -6.66 14.33
CA PHE A 57 -6.68 -7.76 15.21
C PHE A 57 -7.80 -8.79 15.43
N LYS A 58 -9.03 -8.32 15.70
CA LYS A 58 -10.19 -9.18 15.93
C LYS A 58 -10.49 -10.04 14.71
N LEU A 59 -10.49 -9.43 13.52
CA LEU A 59 -10.67 -10.15 12.25
C LEU A 59 -9.58 -11.22 12.06
N SER A 60 -8.33 -10.85 12.32
CA SER A 60 -7.18 -11.73 12.19
C SER A 60 -7.24 -12.92 13.16
N ARG A 61 -7.62 -12.69 14.42
CA ARG A 61 -7.76 -13.75 15.43
C ARG A 61 -8.91 -14.70 15.11
N SER A 62 -10.03 -14.18 14.64
CA SER A 62 -11.20 -14.99 14.26
C SER A 62 -10.89 -15.90 13.06
N LEU A 63 -10.05 -15.41 12.13
CA LEU A 63 -9.57 -16.20 11.00
C LEU A 63 -8.69 -17.37 11.46
N ILE A 64 -7.85 -17.15 12.49
CA ILE A 64 -6.95 -18.17 13.04
C ILE A 64 -7.70 -19.22 13.88
N SER A 65 -8.71 -18.79 14.64
CA SER A 65 -9.47 -19.69 15.52
C SER A 65 -10.45 -20.60 14.77
N GLU A 66 -10.46 -20.55 13.44
CA GLU A 66 -11.45 -21.21 12.58
C GLU A 66 -12.88 -20.92 13.05
N ASP A 67 -13.14 -19.70 13.53
CA ASP A 67 -14.50 -19.25 13.85
C ASP A 67 -15.02 -18.46 12.65
N TRP A 68 -15.46 -19.21 11.65
CA TRP A 68 -15.85 -18.67 10.35
C TRP A 68 -17.22 -17.97 10.37
N LYS A 69 -17.96 -18.05 11.49
CA LYS A 69 -19.39 -17.71 11.50
C LYS A 69 -19.68 -16.25 11.17
N ASP A 70 -18.74 -15.33 11.39
CA ASP A 70 -18.96 -13.90 11.16
C ASP A 70 -17.81 -13.20 10.39
N LEU A 71 -16.87 -13.95 9.79
CA LEU A 71 -15.69 -13.36 9.14
C LEU A 71 -16.02 -12.34 8.04
N PHE A 72 -17.05 -12.62 7.23
CA PHE A 72 -17.49 -11.71 6.18
C PHE A 72 -18.12 -10.43 6.74
N GLU A 73 -18.80 -10.52 7.88
CA GLU A 73 -19.39 -9.36 8.54
C GLU A 73 -18.30 -8.49 9.17
N MET A 74 -17.35 -9.11 9.88
CA MET A 74 -16.18 -8.41 10.43
C MET A 74 -15.33 -7.75 9.34
N GLU A 75 -15.12 -8.41 8.19
CA GLU A 75 -14.43 -7.81 7.05
C GLU A 75 -15.21 -6.61 6.49
N ARG A 76 -16.54 -6.72 6.37
CA ARG A 76 -17.40 -5.64 5.88
C ARG A 76 -17.35 -4.42 6.81
N GLU A 77 -17.42 -4.65 8.12
CA GLU A 77 -17.29 -3.60 9.14
C GLU A 77 -15.93 -2.91 9.04
N LEU A 78 -14.84 -3.69 9.05
CA LEU A 78 -13.49 -3.16 8.94
C LEU A 78 -13.30 -2.35 7.64
N LYS A 79 -13.82 -2.83 6.50
CA LYS A 79 -13.79 -2.08 5.23
C LYS A 79 -14.56 -0.77 5.30
N SER A 80 -15.69 -0.74 6.02
CA SER A 80 -16.46 0.48 6.24
C SER A 80 -15.63 1.47 7.06
N SER A 81 -15.06 1.03 8.17
CA SER A 81 -14.22 1.86 9.05
C SER A 81 -13.00 2.41 8.31
N LEU A 82 -12.28 1.56 7.54
CA LEU A 82 -11.14 1.95 6.70
C LEU A 82 -11.53 2.90 5.57
N SER A 83 -12.75 2.78 5.01
CA SER A 83 -13.23 3.70 3.97
C SER A 83 -13.51 5.11 4.53
N SER A 84 -13.68 5.23 5.85
CA SER A 84 -13.88 6.49 6.56
C SER A 84 -12.67 6.94 7.39
N VAL A 85 -11.52 6.27 7.26
CA VAL A 85 -10.32 6.63 8.03
C VAL A 85 -9.95 8.09 7.76
N GLN A 86 -9.66 8.82 8.84
CA GLN A 86 -9.26 10.22 8.75
C GLN A 86 -7.82 10.27 8.21
N ILE A 87 -7.66 10.91 7.06
CA ILE A 87 -6.35 11.20 6.51
C ILE A 87 -5.98 12.63 6.93
N PRO A 88 -4.83 12.85 7.60
CA PRO A 88 -4.42 14.18 8.03
C PRO A 88 -4.39 15.17 6.86
N GLU A 89 -4.95 16.35 7.06
CA GLU A 89 -5.03 17.38 6.02
C GLU A 89 -3.63 17.79 5.54
N GLU A 90 -2.67 17.89 6.46
CA GLU A 90 -1.26 18.17 6.18
C GLU A 90 -0.63 17.13 5.24
N LEU A 91 -0.96 15.84 5.40
CA LEU A 91 -0.47 14.78 4.53
C LEU A 91 -1.01 14.97 3.10
N ILE A 92 -2.29 15.31 2.96
CA ILE A 92 -2.88 15.59 1.64
C ILE A 92 -2.23 16.82 1.00
N GLU A 93 -1.95 17.87 1.77
CA GLU A 93 -1.25 19.06 1.28
C GLU A 93 0.18 18.77 0.84
N GLU A 94 0.91 17.95 1.60
CA GLU A 94 2.26 17.53 1.24
C GLU A 94 2.26 16.70 -0.05
N ILE A 95 1.30 15.78 -0.21
CA ILE A 95 1.12 15.02 -1.45
C ILE A 95 0.79 15.95 -2.62
N MET A 96 -0.18 16.86 -2.47
CA MET A 96 -0.55 17.82 -3.51
C MET A 96 0.64 18.67 -3.95
N ARG A 97 1.47 19.13 -2.99
CA ARG A 97 2.70 19.88 -3.29
C ARG A 97 3.72 19.03 -4.03
N ALA A 98 3.91 17.78 -3.63
CA ALA A 98 4.90 16.89 -4.24
C ALA A 98 4.52 16.47 -5.67
N ILE A 99 3.24 16.17 -5.91
CA ILE A 99 2.77 15.78 -7.24
C ILE A 99 2.54 17.00 -8.16
N GLY A 100 2.35 18.19 -7.58
CA GLY A 100 2.07 19.43 -8.29
C GLY A 100 3.10 19.72 -9.39
N GLY A 101 2.62 19.79 -10.64
CA GLY A 101 3.46 20.02 -11.82
C GLY A 101 4.27 18.81 -12.30
N ARG A 102 4.35 17.74 -11.51
CA ARG A 102 5.06 16.49 -11.85
C ARG A 102 4.13 15.40 -12.37
N ILE A 103 2.96 15.26 -11.76
CA ILE A 103 1.91 14.31 -12.18
C ILE A 103 0.67 15.13 -12.57
N ARG A 104 0.22 15.02 -13.83
CA ARG A 104 -0.81 15.93 -14.39
C ARG A 104 -2.17 15.27 -14.53
N ASP A 105 -2.23 14.14 -15.22
CA ASP A 105 -3.52 13.62 -15.70
C ASP A 105 -4.07 12.51 -14.82
N LEU A 106 -3.22 11.51 -14.54
CA LEU A 106 -3.64 10.30 -13.85
C LEU A 106 -2.51 9.81 -12.93
N ALA A 107 -2.90 9.45 -11.72
CA ALA A 107 -2.03 8.87 -10.72
C ALA A 107 -2.61 7.54 -10.22
N ILE A 108 -1.78 6.75 -9.57
CA ILE A 108 -2.13 5.47 -8.99
C ILE A 108 -1.57 5.35 -7.57
N VAL A 109 -2.41 4.96 -6.62
CA VAL A 109 -1.99 4.55 -5.28
C VAL A 109 -1.76 3.04 -5.29
N ARG A 110 -0.59 2.61 -4.81
CA ARG A 110 -0.18 1.20 -4.79
C ARG A 110 0.34 0.82 -3.42
N PRO A 111 -0.13 -0.28 -2.83
CA PRO A 111 0.40 -0.77 -1.55
C PRO A 111 1.78 -1.40 -1.75
N SER A 112 2.70 -1.06 -0.86
CA SER A 112 4.05 -1.57 -0.72
C SER A 112 4.15 -2.25 0.67
N PRO A 113 3.75 -3.53 0.78
CA PRO A 113 3.81 -4.27 2.03
C PRO A 113 5.24 -4.73 2.35
N PHE A 114 5.50 -4.98 3.63
CA PHE A 114 6.67 -5.66 4.16
C PHE A 114 6.30 -6.42 5.45
N PHE A 115 6.88 -7.59 5.62
CA PHE A 115 7.08 -8.24 6.91
C PHE A 115 8.33 -9.13 6.77
N GLN A 116 8.94 -9.53 7.89
CA GLN A 116 10.17 -10.31 7.83
C GLN A 116 9.94 -11.67 7.15
N GLY A 117 10.66 -11.94 6.07
CA GLY A 117 10.55 -13.21 5.32
C GLY A 117 9.53 -13.19 4.18
N ILE A 118 8.85 -12.08 3.92
CA ILE A 118 8.00 -11.94 2.72
C ILE A 118 8.85 -11.93 1.45
N SER A 119 8.42 -12.66 0.42
CA SER A 119 8.88 -12.47 -0.96
C SER A 119 7.96 -11.49 -1.69
N GLU A 120 8.50 -10.68 -2.62
CA GLU A 120 7.71 -9.72 -3.41
C GLU A 120 6.51 -10.37 -4.13
N GLY A 121 6.61 -11.66 -4.48
CA GLY A 121 5.56 -12.44 -5.13
C GLY A 121 4.41 -12.87 -4.22
N ASP A 122 4.59 -12.87 -2.90
CA ASP A 122 3.67 -13.54 -1.98
C ASP A 122 2.28 -12.90 -1.90
N LEU A 123 2.24 -11.57 -2.02
CA LEU A 123 1.00 -10.78 -2.02
C LEU A 123 0.63 -10.29 -3.42
N LYS A 124 1.29 -10.82 -4.46
CA LYS A 124 1.01 -10.44 -5.85
C LYS A 124 -0.45 -10.74 -6.20
N GLY A 125 -1.13 -9.74 -6.76
CA GLY A 125 -2.54 -9.82 -7.17
C GLY A 125 -3.56 -9.89 -6.04
N ARG A 126 -3.15 -9.76 -4.77
CA ARG A 126 -4.06 -9.80 -3.61
C ARG A 126 -4.36 -8.44 -3.02
N MET A 127 -3.44 -7.50 -3.20
CA MET A 127 -3.63 -6.12 -2.80
C MET A 127 -3.99 -5.26 -4.01
N SER A 128 -5.08 -4.53 -3.87
CA SER A 128 -5.59 -3.65 -4.91
C SER A 128 -4.78 -2.38 -5.08
N VAL A 129 -4.94 -1.77 -6.25
CA VAL A 129 -4.41 -0.46 -6.60
C VAL A 129 -5.58 0.44 -6.99
N TRP A 130 -5.44 1.75 -6.82
CA TRP A 130 -6.51 2.68 -7.17
C TRP A 130 -6.01 3.86 -8.01
N TYR A 131 -6.68 4.10 -9.14
CA TYR A 131 -6.39 5.21 -10.03
C TYR A 131 -7.19 6.44 -9.64
N PHE A 132 -6.59 7.62 -9.76
CA PHE A 132 -7.23 8.87 -9.40
C PHE A 132 -6.68 10.03 -10.22
N LYS A 133 -7.49 11.09 -10.36
CA LYS A 133 -7.02 12.38 -10.87
C LYS A 133 -6.23 13.10 -9.77
N PRO A 134 -5.10 13.79 -10.06
CA PRO A 134 -4.30 14.55 -9.10
C PRO A 134 -5.00 15.76 -8.42
N GLU A 135 -6.11 15.52 -7.76
CA GLU A 135 -6.91 16.49 -7.02
C GLU A 135 -7.11 16.02 -5.58
N ARG A 136 -7.31 16.98 -4.65
CA ARG A 136 -7.45 16.73 -3.22
C ARG A 136 -8.43 15.57 -2.90
N LYS A 137 -9.64 15.62 -3.46
CA LYS A 137 -10.67 14.58 -3.26
C LYS A 137 -10.26 13.23 -3.84
N GLY A 138 -9.54 13.24 -4.97
CA GLY A 138 -9.02 12.05 -5.63
C GLY A 138 -7.99 11.33 -4.77
N ILE A 139 -7.02 12.07 -4.21
CA ILE A 139 -5.98 11.53 -3.32
C ILE A 139 -6.62 10.87 -2.09
N LEU A 140 -7.48 11.62 -1.39
CA LEU A 140 -8.17 11.14 -0.19
C LEU A 140 -8.89 9.82 -0.45
N ARG A 141 -9.75 9.81 -1.48
CA ARG A 141 -10.53 8.63 -1.85
C ARG A 141 -9.64 7.45 -2.25
N ALA A 142 -8.55 7.71 -2.98
CA ALA A 142 -7.65 6.65 -3.44
C ALA A 142 -6.90 5.98 -2.27
N ILE A 143 -6.41 6.78 -1.31
CA ILE A 143 -5.75 6.27 -0.11
C ILE A 143 -6.74 5.43 0.71
N GLN A 144 -7.92 5.96 1.02
CA GLN A 144 -8.95 5.24 1.77
C GLN A 144 -9.34 3.92 1.07
N LYS A 145 -9.49 3.93 -0.25
CA LYS A 145 -9.80 2.72 -1.02
C LYS A 145 -8.69 1.68 -0.93
N VAL A 146 -7.44 2.06 -1.17
CA VAL A 146 -6.31 1.12 -1.09
C VAL A 146 -6.17 0.56 0.33
N LEU A 147 -6.32 1.39 1.37
CA LEU A 147 -6.31 0.91 2.75
C LEU A 147 -7.44 -0.09 2.99
N SER A 148 -8.69 0.25 2.63
CA SER A 148 -9.85 -0.63 2.80
C SER A 148 -9.70 -1.99 2.09
N GLU A 149 -9.06 -1.99 0.91
CA GLU A 149 -8.89 -3.21 0.11
C GLU A 149 -7.63 -4.00 0.49
N SER A 150 -6.68 -3.40 1.22
CA SER A 150 -5.48 -4.08 1.68
C SER A 150 -5.76 -5.08 2.80
N PHE A 151 -6.74 -4.81 3.66
CA PHE A 151 -7.12 -5.67 4.80
C PHE A 151 -8.34 -6.55 4.48
N ASN A 152 -8.28 -7.28 3.37
CA ASN A 152 -9.32 -8.24 2.99
C ASN A 152 -8.99 -9.66 3.48
N LEU A 153 -9.99 -10.51 3.64
CA LEU A 153 -9.83 -11.88 4.18
C LEU A 153 -8.77 -12.70 3.41
N ARG A 154 -8.70 -12.56 2.08
CA ARG A 154 -7.75 -13.31 1.24
C ARG A 154 -6.31 -12.86 1.48
N THR A 155 -6.10 -11.56 1.69
CA THR A 155 -4.79 -11.02 2.04
C THR A 155 -4.38 -11.46 3.44
N LEU A 156 -5.29 -11.37 4.42
CA LEU A 156 -5.00 -11.78 5.80
C LEU A 156 -4.71 -13.27 5.91
N ALA A 157 -5.49 -14.12 5.22
CA ALA A 157 -5.24 -15.56 5.16
C ALA A 157 -3.85 -15.86 4.56
N ARG A 158 -3.45 -15.16 3.50
CA ARG A 158 -2.12 -15.36 2.90
C ARG A 158 -0.99 -14.92 3.83
N ILE A 159 -1.16 -13.83 4.58
CA ILE A 159 -0.18 -13.39 5.58
C ILE A 159 -0.01 -14.47 6.65
N TYR A 160 -1.14 -15.05 7.10
CA TYR A 160 -1.13 -16.16 8.06
C TYR A 160 -0.46 -17.42 7.50
N ASP A 161 -0.77 -17.82 6.26
CA ASP A 161 -0.11 -18.96 5.58
C ASP A 161 1.41 -18.81 5.49
N LEU A 162 1.90 -17.56 5.50
CA LEU A 162 3.32 -17.22 5.47
C LEU A 162 3.95 -17.20 6.86
N GLY A 163 3.21 -17.59 7.90
CA GLY A 163 3.67 -17.64 9.28
C GLY A 163 3.79 -16.28 9.96
N SER A 164 3.13 -15.25 9.40
CA SER A 164 3.14 -13.89 9.93
C SER A 164 1.75 -13.46 10.36
N TYR A 165 1.66 -12.44 11.22
CA TYR A 165 0.41 -11.88 11.67
C TYR A 165 0.17 -10.52 11.01
N PRO A 166 -1.09 -10.08 10.88
CA PRO A 166 -1.39 -8.76 10.32
C PRO A 166 -0.80 -7.60 11.14
N GLU A 167 -0.53 -7.79 12.44
CA GLU A 167 0.26 -6.86 13.26
C GLU A 167 1.73 -6.73 12.85
N ASP A 168 2.31 -7.72 12.16
CA ASP A 168 3.68 -7.67 11.66
C ASP A 168 3.76 -7.01 10.26
N LEU A 169 2.61 -6.72 9.65
CA LEU A 169 2.54 -6.11 8.33
C LEU A 169 2.85 -4.61 8.42
N SER A 170 4.03 -4.23 7.95
CA SER A 170 4.38 -2.86 7.64
C SER A 170 3.86 -2.50 6.24
N LEU A 171 2.90 -1.57 6.17
CA LEU A 171 2.27 -1.15 4.92
C LEU A 171 2.64 0.29 4.57
N ALA A 172 3.47 0.48 3.56
CA ALA A 172 3.68 1.78 2.92
C ALA A 172 2.77 1.93 1.68
N LEU A 173 2.50 3.17 1.28
CA LEU A 173 1.73 3.46 0.06
C LEU A 173 2.57 4.26 -0.93
N MET A 174 2.65 3.80 -2.18
CA MET A 174 3.25 4.55 -3.28
C MET A 174 2.18 5.36 -4.00
N ILE A 175 2.47 6.62 -4.30
CA ILE A 175 1.70 7.50 -5.17
C ILE A 175 2.54 7.71 -6.42
N GLN A 176 2.10 7.14 -7.53
CA GLN A 176 2.88 7.05 -8.75
C GLN A 176 2.12 7.65 -9.94
N GLU A 177 2.84 8.24 -10.88
CA GLU A 177 2.30 8.63 -12.18
C GLU A 177 1.78 7.41 -12.94
N ALA A 178 0.52 7.46 -13.38
CA ALA A 178 -0.05 6.40 -14.19
C ALA A 178 0.28 6.62 -15.66
N ILE A 179 1.08 5.72 -16.23
CA ILE A 179 1.40 5.74 -17.66
C ILE A 179 0.24 5.12 -18.44
N VAL A 180 -0.19 5.79 -19.52
CA VAL A 180 -1.16 5.27 -20.50
C VAL A 180 -0.39 4.81 -21.74
N PRO A 181 0.05 3.55 -21.79
CA PRO A 181 0.90 3.09 -22.89
C PRO A 181 0.06 2.65 -24.10
N ARG A 182 0.69 2.63 -25.27
CA ARG A 182 0.16 1.90 -26.44
C ARG A 182 0.16 0.38 -26.22
N SER A 183 1.13 -0.13 -25.48
CA SER A 183 1.32 -1.56 -25.18
C SER A 183 2.03 -1.75 -23.84
N SER A 184 1.67 -2.78 -23.08
CA SER A 184 2.30 -3.16 -21.81
C SER A 184 2.45 -4.68 -21.71
N GLY A 185 3.44 -5.16 -20.95
CA GLY A 185 3.68 -6.59 -20.76
C GLY A 185 4.53 -6.88 -19.52
N VAL A 186 4.79 -8.16 -19.28
CA VAL A 186 5.68 -8.66 -18.23
C VAL A 186 6.84 -9.39 -18.89
N ALA A 187 8.07 -9.03 -18.52
CA ALA A 187 9.26 -9.76 -18.92
C ALA A 187 9.71 -10.69 -17.78
N VAL A 188 10.03 -11.93 -18.11
CA VAL A 188 10.58 -12.92 -17.17
C VAL A 188 11.99 -13.25 -17.61
N CYS A 189 12.98 -12.84 -16.82
CA CYS A 189 14.37 -13.20 -17.05
C CYS A 189 14.66 -14.46 -16.23
N CYS A 190 14.73 -15.63 -16.90
CA CYS A 190 15.19 -16.85 -16.26
C CYS A 190 16.71 -16.98 -16.51
N PRO A 191 17.56 -16.96 -15.48
CA PRO A 191 18.98 -17.27 -15.67
C PRO A 191 19.08 -18.72 -16.19
N ALA A 192 19.90 -18.89 -17.23
CA ALA A 192 20.19 -20.19 -17.84
C ALA A 192 21.03 -21.08 -16.92
#